data_AF-A0A2U8PYZ5-F1
#
_entry.id   AF-A0A2U8PYZ5-F1
#
_cell.length_a   1.000
_cell.length_b   1.000
_cell.length_c   1.000
_cell.angle_alpha   90.00
_cell.angle_beta   90.00
_cell.angle_gamma   90.00
#
_symmetry.space_group_name_H-M   'P 1'
#
loop_
_entity.id
_entity.type
_entity.pdbx_description
1 polymer ?
#
loop_
_entity_poly.entity_id
_entity_poly.type
_entity_poly.pdbx_seq_one_letter_code
_entity_poly.pdbx_strand_id
1 'polypeptide(L)'
;MRWPIKGRAQPRLKLIRSLLRAVHAENTPEARGRRLLRDWLSAGQREQFDAARYFDVTGSDSGKRYRICYGTAANIRELDRNGKEGIGWCFAPTGALVPGDVMLAQKIALETAEASTLAIANRIPLIPRVAR
;
A
#
# COMPACT_ATOMS: atom_id res chain seq x y z
N MET A 1 44.87 -49.16 3.82
CA MET A 1 44.06 -48.56 2.74
C MET A 1 42.92 -47.77 3.41
N ARG A 2 42.98 -46.44 3.42
CA ARG A 2 42.02 -45.55 4.12
C ARG A 2 41.03 -44.98 3.10
N TRP A 3 39.74 -45.24 3.29
CA TRP A 3 38.66 -44.60 2.51
C TRP A 3 38.45 -43.15 3.00
N PRO A 4 38.20 -42.17 2.11
CA PRO A 4 37.89 -40.82 2.53
C PRO A 4 36.41 -40.73 2.91
N ILE A 5 36.14 -40.46 4.19
CA ILE A 5 34.81 -40.05 4.65
C ILE A 5 34.59 -38.61 4.15
N LYS A 6 33.82 -38.43 3.08
CA LYS A 6 33.36 -37.10 2.65
C LYS A 6 32.46 -36.54 3.75
N GLY A 7 32.94 -35.54 4.48
CA GLY A 7 32.15 -34.79 5.45
C GLY A 7 30.96 -34.11 4.78
N ARG A 8 29.77 -34.70 4.94
CA ARG A 8 28.51 -34.12 4.46
C ARG A 8 27.91 -33.25 5.58
N ALA A 9 28.34 -31.99 5.65
CA ALA A 9 27.70 -30.97 6.47
C ALA A 9 26.99 -29.94 5.56
N GLN A 10 25.74 -29.49 5.74
CA GLN A 10 24.52 -30.01 6.36
C GLN A 10 23.34 -29.34 5.57
N PRO A 11 22.44 -30.07 4.89
CA PRO A 11 21.31 -29.48 4.15
C PRO A 11 20.30 -28.75 5.06
N ARG A 12 20.29 -29.09 6.36
CA ARG A 12 19.39 -28.52 7.38
C ARG A 12 19.67 -27.05 7.70
N LEU A 13 20.94 -26.63 7.80
CA LEU A 13 21.30 -25.23 8.08
C LEU A 13 20.89 -24.28 6.95
N LYS A 14 20.99 -24.73 5.68
CA LYS A 14 20.53 -23.94 4.53
C LYS A 14 19.01 -23.78 4.55
N LEU A 15 18.28 -24.84 4.86
CA LEU A 15 16.82 -24.81 4.98
C LEU A 15 16.36 -23.90 6.13
N ILE A 16 17.00 -24.00 7.30
CA ILE A 16 16.73 -23.14 8.47
C ILE A 16 16.97 -21.67 8.12
N ARG A 17 18.07 -21.33 7.44
CA ARG A 17 18.34 -19.96 7.00
C ARG A 17 17.31 -19.45 5.99
N SER A 18 16.88 -20.31 5.06
CA SER A 18 15.82 -19.96 4.10
C SER A 18 14.50 -19.66 4.80
N LEU A 19 14.12 -20.52 5.75
CA LEU A 19 12.90 -20.34 6.55
C LEU A 19 12.98 -19.05 7.38
N LEU A 20 14.09 -18.82 8.08
CA LEU A 20 14.29 -17.60 8.86
C LEU A 20 14.21 -16.34 7.98
N ARG A 21 14.77 -16.37 6.76
CA ARG A 21 14.65 -15.25 5.81
C ARG A 21 13.22 -15.02 5.36
N ALA A 22 12.47 -16.08 5.05
CA ALA A 22 11.06 -15.96 4.68
C ALA A 22 10.23 -15.37 5.83
N VAL A 23 10.42 -15.89 7.05
CA VAL A 23 9.76 -15.38 8.27
C VAL A 23 10.14 -13.91 8.52
N HIS A 24 11.41 -13.52 8.36
CA HIS A 24 11.82 -12.13 8.51
C HIS A 24 11.27 -11.23 7.39
N ALA A 25 11.21 -11.72 6.15
CA ALA A 25 10.64 -10.98 5.02
C ALA A 25 9.13 -10.72 5.20
N GLU A 26 8.41 -11.64 5.85
CA GLU A 26 7.00 -11.46 6.21
C GLU A 26 6.78 -10.57 7.46
N ASN A 27 7.85 -10.26 8.19
CA ASN A 27 7.82 -9.49 9.43
C ASN A 27 8.45 -8.09 9.33
N THR A 28 8.84 -7.63 8.13
CA THR A 28 9.29 -6.24 7.98
C THR A 28 8.14 -5.27 8.29
N PRO A 29 8.42 -4.03 8.74
CA PRO A 29 7.39 -2.99 8.89
C PRO A 29 6.50 -2.85 7.65
N GLU A 30 7.08 -2.87 6.45
CA GLU A 30 6.34 -2.77 5.18
C GLU A 30 5.42 -3.97 4.95
N ALA A 31 5.88 -5.19 5.27
CA ALA A 31 5.06 -6.39 5.16
C ALA A 31 3.87 -6.34 6.13
N ARG A 32 4.11 -5.91 7.38
CA ARG A 32 3.06 -5.75 8.39
C ARG A 32 2.05 -4.68 8.02
N GLY A 33 2.49 -3.50 7.60
CA GLY A 33 1.59 -2.41 7.18
C GLY A 33 0.78 -2.77 5.93
N ARG A 34 1.39 -3.47 4.94
CA ARG A 34 0.64 -3.98 3.79
C ARG A 34 -0.41 -5.02 4.18
N ARG A 35 -0.10 -5.91 5.12
CA ARG A 35 -1.06 -6.90 5.62
C ARG A 35 -2.23 -6.20 6.33
N LEU A 36 -1.93 -5.29 7.25
CA LEU A 36 -2.95 -4.52 7.97
C LEU A 36 -3.86 -3.76 7.00
N LEU A 37 -3.29 -3.07 6.00
CA LEU A 37 -4.06 -2.42 4.95
C LEU A 37 -5.01 -3.41 4.27
N ARG A 38 -4.49 -4.53 3.75
CA ARG A 38 -5.27 -5.55 3.04
C ARG A 38 -6.41 -6.11 3.87
N ASP A 39 -6.20 -6.31 5.17
CA ASP A 39 -7.21 -6.86 6.08
C ASP A 39 -8.40 -5.89 6.26
N TRP A 40 -8.15 -4.59 6.19
CA TRP A 40 -9.15 -3.51 6.30
C TRP A 40 -9.86 -3.15 4.98
N LEU A 41 -9.35 -3.61 3.83
CA LEU A 41 -9.99 -3.35 2.54
C LEU A 41 -11.24 -4.20 2.37
N SER A 42 -12.29 -3.62 1.78
CA SER A 42 -13.42 -4.41 1.27
C SER A 42 -12.94 -5.42 0.22
N ALA A 43 -13.74 -6.43 -0.10
CA ALA A 43 -13.36 -7.44 -1.09
C ALA A 43 -12.96 -6.82 -2.44
N GLY A 44 -13.75 -5.86 -2.95
CA GLY A 44 -13.44 -5.16 -4.20
C GLY A 44 -12.21 -4.25 -4.11
N GLN A 45 -12.02 -3.54 -3.00
CA GLN A 45 -10.81 -2.73 -2.79
C GLN A 45 -9.55 -3.59 -2.72
N ARG A 46 -9.65 -4.76 -2.09
CA ARG A 46 -8.55 -5.72 -1.98
C ARG A 46 -8.17 -6.29 -3.33
N GLU A 47 -9.15 -6.65 -4.15
CA GLU A 47 -8.92 -7.09 -5.53
C GLU A 47 -8.18 -6.02 -6.36
N GLN A 48 -8.64 -4.75 -6.27
CA GLN A 48 -7.95 -3.62 -6.92
C GLN A 48 -6.50 -3.48 -6.42
N PHE A 49 -6.30 -3.55 -5.11
CA PHE A 49 -4.98 -3.38 -4.50
C PHE A 49 -4.00 -4.47 -4.91
N ASP A 50 -4.50 -5.70 -4.98
CA ASP A 50 -3.71 -6.87 -5.34
C ASP A 50 -3.35 -6.89 -6.82
N ALA A 51 -4.28 -6.49 -7.68
CA ALA A 51 -4.07 -6.45 -9.12
C ALA A 51 -3.22 -5.26 -9.57
N ALA A 52 -3.46 -4.08 -9.00
CA ALA A 52 -3.00 -2.81 -9.59
C ALA A 52 -2.31 -1.86 -8.59
N ARG A 53 -2.13 -2.28 -7.33
CA ARG A 53 -1.44 -1.48 -6.30
C ARG A 53 -2.12 -0.13 -6.02
N TYR A 54 -3.42 -0.06 -6.19
CA TYR A 54 -4.28 1.05 -5.76
C TYR A 54 -5.63 0.50 -5.31
N PHE A 55 -6.41 1.30 -4.61
CA PHE A 55 -7.83 1.01 -4.42
C PHE A 55 -8.62 2.31 -4.43
N ASP A 56 -9.90 2.20 -4.77
CA ASP A 56 -10.80 3.34 -4.80
C ASP A 56 -11.63 3.42 -3.51
N VAL A 57 -11.88 4.63 -3.02
CA VAL A 57 -12.70 4.94 -1.85
C VAL A 57 -13.76 5.96 -2.23
N THR A 58 -14.85 6.00 -1.47
CA THR A 58 -15.91 7.00 -1.61
C THR A 58 -15.86 7.95 -0.42
N GLY A 59 -15.81 9.25 -0.70
CA GLY A 59 -15.80 10.30 0.32
C GLY A 59 -17.09 10.33 1.13
N SER A 60 -16.97 10.53 2.45
CA SER A 60 -18.10 10.54 3.39
C SER A 60 -19.10 11.67 3.17
N ASP A 61 -18.63 12.83 2.74
CA ASP A 61 -19.41 14.07 2.74
C ASP A 61 -19.99 14.37 1.35
N SER A 62 -19.20 14.15 0.30
CA SER A 62 -19.55 14.51 -1.07
C SER A 62 -19.97 13.33 -1.93
N GLY A 63 -19.64 12.10 -1.53
CA GLY A 63 -19.80 10.89 -2.35
C GLY A 63 -18.85 10.82 -3.55
N LYS A 64 -17.86 11.71 -3.65
CA LYS A 64 -16.82 11.65 -4.69
C LYS A 64 -15.97 10.40 -4.54
N ARG A 65 -15.43 9.94 -5.66
CA ARG A 65 -14.51 8.81 -5.67
C ARG A 65 -13.07 9.27 -5.68
N TYR A 66 -12.24 8.59 -4.91
CA TYR A 66 -10.80 8.84 -4.83
C TYR A 66 -10.05 7.54 -5.05
N ARG A 67 -9.01 7.58 -5.87
CA ARG A 67 -8.05 6.50 -6.01
C ARG A 67 -6.84 6.75 -5.12
N ILE A 68 -6.54 5.81 -4.25
CA ILE A 68 -5.33 5.83 -3.42
C ILE A 68 -4.32 4.87 -4.02
N CYS A 69 -3.31 5.42 -4.70
CA CYS A 69 -2.19 4.67 -5.26
C CYS A 69 -1.17 4.31 -4.18
N TYR A 70 -0.44 3.21 -4.37
CA TYR A 70 0.59 2.80 -3.42
C TYR A 70 1.69 3.86 -3.27
N GLY A 71 1.89 4.34 -2.05
CA GLY A 71 2.84 5.42 -1.74
C GLY A 71 2.54 6.07 -0.39
N THR A 72 3.27 7.14 -0.08
CA THR A 72 3.14 7.90 1.18
C THR A 72 2.73 9.36 0.99
N ALA A 73 2.85 9.89 -0.22
CA ALA A 73 2.55 11.28 -0.54
C ALA A 73 2.13 11.40 -2.01
N ALA A 74 1.37 12.46 -2.31
CA ALA A 74 0.89 12.76 -3.67
C ALA A 74 0.27 11.56 -4.41
N ASN A 75 -0.37 10.67 -3.65
CA ASN A 75 -0.81 9.36 -4.11
C ASN A 75 -2.33 9.24 -4.21
N ILE A 76 -3.07 10.31 -3.93
CA ILE A 76 -4.53 10.33 -3.99
C ILE A 76 -4.96 11.10 -5.23
N ARG A 77 -5.87 10.52 -6.01
CA ARG A 77 -6.42 11.11 -7.24
C ARG A 77 -7.93 11.14 -7.14
N GLU A 78 -8.52 12.33 -7.25
CA GLU A 78 -9.97 12.44 -7.39
C GLU A 78 -10.40 11.88 -8.75
N LEU A 79 -11.44 11.06 -8.76
CA LEU A 79 -12.00 10.44 -9.96
C LEU A 79 -13.29 11.15 -10.35
N ASP A 80 -13.46 11.45 -11.64
CA ASP A 80 -14.74 11.92 -12.16
C ASP A 80 -15.74 10.76 -12.31
N ARG A 81 -16.96 11.07 -12.78
CA ARG A 81 -18.03 10.09 -12.98
C ARG A 81 -17.69 8.99 -13.98
N ASN A 82 -16.73 9.23 -14.87
CA ASN A 82 -16.26 8.29 -15.87
C ASN A 82 -15.02 7.51 -15.38
N GLY A 83 -14.58 7.73 -14.14
CA GLY A 83 -13.38 7.13 -13.57
C GLY A 83 -12.07 7.76 -14.07
N LYS A 84 -12.13 8.91 -14.74
CA LYS A 84 -10.95 9.66 -15.17
C LYS A 84 -10.39 10.45 -13.99
N GLU A 85 -9.08 10.43 -13.87
CA GLU A 85 -8.36 11.14 -12.81
C GLU A 85 -8.36 12.65 -13.07
N GLY A 86 -8.78 13.42 -12.06
CA GLY A 86 -8.85 14.87 -12.08
C GLY A 86 -7.70 15.52 -11.31
N ILE A 87 -7.99 16.00 -10.10
CA ILE A 87 -7.01 16.67 -9.24
C ILE A 87 -6.37 15.67 -8.27
N GLY A 88 -5.08 15.84 -8.00
CA GLY A 88 -4.37 15.09 -6.97
C GLY A 88 -4.53 15.74 -5.61
N TRP A 89 -4.57 14.93 -4.57
CA TRP A 89 -4.61 15.38 -3.18
C TRP A 89 -3.40 14.83 -2.41
N CYS A 90 -2.86 15.63 -1.51
CA CYS A 90 -1.74 15.23 -0.65
C CYS A 90 -1.99 15.64 0.79
N PHE A 91 -2.21 14.62 1.61
CA PHE A 91 -2.23 14.67 3.06
C PHE A 91 -1.75 13.30 3.56
N ALA A 92 -1.12 13.28 4.73
CA ALA A 92 -0.61 12.06 5.34
C ALA A 92 -0.58 12.22 6.86
N PRO A 93 -0.67 11.11 7.63
CA PRO A 93 -0.37 11.12 9.05
C PRO A 93 1.05 11.61 9.32
N THR A 94 1.25 12.26 10.48
CA THR A 94 2.59 12.69 10.92
C THR A 94 3.46 11.50 11.30
N GLY A 95 4.73 11.53 10.91
CA GLY A 95 5.74 10.53 11.27
C GLY A 95 6.25 9.69 10.10
N ALA A 96 7.30 8.92 10.34
CA ALA A 96 7.90 8.01 9.35
C ALA A 96 7.14 6.67 9.33
N LEU A 97 5.99 6.66 8.66
CA LEU A 97 5.14 5.47 8.54
C LEU A 97 5.37 4.76 7.21
N VAL A 98 5.18 3.43 7.23
CA VAL A 98 5.25 2.62 6.00
C VAL A 98 4.05 2.89 5.10
N PRO A 99 4.15 2.70 3.77
CA PRO A 99 3.07 3.03 2.84
C PRO A 99 1.72 2.40 3.18
N GLY A 100 1.71 1.16 3.69
CA GLY A 100 0.46 0.49 4.06
C GLY A 100 -0.32 1.23 5.14
N ASP A 101 0.37 1.70 6.18
CA ASP A 101 -0.24 2.43 7.30
C ASP A 101 -0.70 3.83 6.84
N VAL A 102 0.10 4.50 6.00
CA VAL A 102 -0.27 5.80 5.43
C VAL A 102 -1.53 5.68 4.58
N MET A 103 -1.58 4.71 3.66
CA MET A 103 -2.74 4.49 2.81
C MET A 103 -3.99 4.10 3.60
N LEU A 104 -3.85 3.33 4.68
CA LEU A 104 -4.97 2.98 5.56
C LEU A 104 -5.50 4.22 6.28
N ALA A 105 -4.62 5.06 6.82
CA ALA A 105 -5.02 6.32 7.44
C ALA A 105 -5.73 7.25 6.42
N GLN A 106 -5.21 7.31 5.19
CA GLN A 106 -5.83 8.09 4.10
C GLN A 106 -7.23 7.57 3.72
N LYS A 107 -7.41 6.23 3.66
CA LYS A 107 -8.71 5.60 3.45
C LYS A 107 -9.70 6.03 4.53
N ILE A 108 -9.32 5.84 5.80
CA ILE A 108 -10.18 6.18 6.95
C ILE A 108 -10.56 7.66 6.88
N ALA A 109 -9.58 8.55 6.70
CA ALA A 109 -9.82 9.98 6.64
C ALA A 109 -10.83 10.38 5.54
N LEU A 110 -10.73 9.80 4.34
CA LEU A 110 -11.68 10.08 3.25
C LEU A 110 -13.05 9.46 3.49
N GLU A 111 -13.13 8.25 4.03
CA GLU A 111 -14.40 7.54 4.23
C GLU A 111 -15.14 7.98 5.51
N THR A 112 -14.52 8.76 6.41
CA THR A 112 -15.15 9.20 7.67
C THR A 112 -15.12 10.70 7.95
N ALA A 113 -14.23 11.46 7.30
CA ALA A 113 -14.02 12.88 7.59
C ALA A 113 -13.50 13.64 6.35
N GLU A 114 -14.08 13.36 5.19
CA GLU A 114 -13.63 13.87 3.89
C GLU A 114 -13.45 15.40 3.90
N ALA A 115 -14.48 16.16 4.30
CA ALA A 115 -14.45 17.62 4.23
C ALA A 115 -13.33 18.23 5.09
N SER A 116 -13.15 17.76 6.32
CA SER A 116 -12.07 18.20 7.21
C SER A 116 -10.70 17.79 6.70
N THR A 117 -10.60 16.60 6.09
CA THR A 117 -9.37 16.09 5.49
C THR A 117 -8.95 16.93 4.28
N LEU A 118 -9.88 17.23 3.37
CA LEU A 118 -9.59 18.02 2.17
C LEU A 118 -9.31 19.49 2.48
N ALA A 119 -9.84 20.02 3.59
CA ALA A 119 -9.56 21.40 4.03
C ALA A 119 -8.07 21.63 4.37
N ILE A 120 -7.36 20.58 4.82
CA ILE A 120 -5.92 20.66 5.14
C ILE A 120 -5.03 20.06 4.04
N ALA A 121 -5.61 19.42 3.04
CA ALA A 121 -4.86 18.72 2.00
C ALA A 121 -4.30 19.69 0.96
N ASN A 122 -3.08 19.41 0.50
CA ASN A 122 -2.51 20.12 -0.64
C ASN A 122 -3.13 19.63 -1.94
N ARG A 123 -3.51 20.57 -2.83
CA ARG A 123 -3.96 20.28 -4.19
C ARG A 123 -2.76 20.13 -5.10
N ILE A 124 -2.72 19.05 -5.87
CA ILE A 124 -1.63 18.74 -6.81
C ILE A 124 -2.19 18.66 -8.22
N PRO A 125 -1.66 19.46 -9.17
CA PRO A 125 -1.99 19.30 -10.59
C PRO A 125 -1.54 17.92 -11.07
N LEU A 126 -2.46 17.12 -11.60
CA LEU A 126 -2.09 15.89 -12.30
C LEU A 126 -1.66 16.26 -13.72
N ILE A 127 -0.37 16.13 -14.01
CA ILE A 127 0.14 16.25 -15.37
C ILE A 127 -0.27 14.96 -16.11
N PRO A 128 -1.00 15.03 -17.23
CA PRO A 128 -1.33 13.85 -18.01
C PRO A 128 -0.05 13.11 -18.37
N ARG A 129 0.02 11.81 -18.05
CA ARG A 129 1.09 10.97 -18.59
C ARG A 129 0.90 10.93 -20.11
N VAL A 130 1.81 11.55 -20.86
CA VAL A 130 1.91 11.33 -22.31
C VAL A 130 2.11 9.83 -22.50
N ALA A 131 1.16 9.19 -23.18
CA ALA A 131 1.30 7.78 -23.56
C ALA A 131 2.57 7.65 -24.41
N ARG A 132 3.49 6.80 -23.98
CA ARG A 132 4.63 6.35 -24.80
C ARG A 132 4.21 5.16 -25.63
#